data_AF-A0A7S1SZ49-F1
#
_entry.id   AF-A0A7S1SZ49-F1
#
_cell.length_a   1.000
_cell.length_b   1.000
_cell.length_c   1.000
_cell.angle_alpha   90.00
_cell.angle_beta   90.00
_cell.angle_gamma   90.00
#
_symmetry.space_group_name_H-M   'P 1'
#
loop_
_entity.id
_entity.type
_entity.pdbx_description
1 polymer ?
#
loop_
_entity_poly.entity_id
_entity_poly.type
_entity_poly.pdbx_seq_one_letter_code
_entity_poly.pdbx_strand_id
1 'polypeptide(L)'
;MYRSNDGWCHRCSRFTWVLYVVAVLALLALIPVMVRLSAVQAFGSINILVSAMQANSILMQLDITWPRIVKRFFSLFAVFAIKFDVMSPECVAQDWHYLNKLIAVDMLPLFALPLMALYVYFGIQLRVIPVSPRVRSISHVVVDSLASYSAPLFLLLSWGYYTLMDVNVEYFNCFPNKGRYFMAVEPSIECWAYGDGAWNR
;
A
#
# COMPACT_ATOMS: atom_id res chain seq x y z
N MET A 1 0.67 4.59 22.06
CA MET A 1 1.79 5.38 21.48
C MET A 1 2.12 4.71 20.16
N TYR A 2 2.51 5.46 19.14
CA TYR A 2 2.91 4.89 17.85
C TYR A 2 4.31 5.38 17.46
N ARG A 3 5.04 4.58 16.67
CA ARG A 3 6.37 4.93 16.20
C ARG A 3 6.27 5.58 14.83
N SER A 4 6.75 6.82 14.69
CA SER A 4 6.90 7.46 13.37
C SER A 4 8.11 6.88 12.63
N ASN A 5 8.13 7.01 11.30
CA ASN A 5 9.28 6.73 10.44
C ASN A 5 10.57 7.47 10.87
N ASP A 6 10.43 8.52 11.68
CA ASP A 6 11.55 9.26 12.28
C ASP A 6 12.24 8.50 13.43
N GLY A 7 11.74 7.32 13.80
CA GLY A 7 12.25 6.49 14.89
C GLY A 7 11.78 6.91 16.28
N TRP A 8 10.96 7.95 16.38
CA TRP A 8 10.43 8.48 17.64
C TRP A 8 9.01 7.99 17.93
N CYS A 9 8.75 7.69 19.20
CA CYS A 9 7.43 7.31 19.68
C CYS A 9 6.59 8.55 20.00
N HIS A 10 5.50 8.76 19.27
CA HIS A 10 4.53 9.81 19.51
C HIS A 10 3.33 9.28 20.31
N ARG A 11 2.73 10.14 21.14
CA ARG A 11 1.45 9.82 21.79
C ARG A 11 0.33 9.94 20.75
N CYS A 12 -0.60 8.99 20.80
CA CYS A 12 -1.82 9.05 19.99
C CYS A 12 -2.63 10.28 20.39
N SER A 13 -3.01 11.09 19.40
CA SER A 13 -3.91 12.22 19.60
C SER A 13 -5.35 11.72 19.63
N ARG A 14 -6.22 12.36 20.41
CA ARG A 14 -7.65 12.02 20.45
C ARG A 14 -8.37 12.22 19.11
N PHE A 15 -7.76 12.98 18.19
CA PHE A 15 -8.30 13.30 16.87
C PHE A 15 -7.77 12.40 15.74
N THR A 16 -7.05 11.31 16.03
CA THR A 16 -6.54 10.40 14.98
C THR A 16 -7.64 9.85 14.07
N TRP A 17 -8.87 9.66 14.56
CA TRP A 17 -10.02 9.26 13.74
C TRP A 17 -10.32 10.23 12.58
N VAL A 18 -9.98 11.52 12.71
CA VAL A 18 -10.16 12.53 11.65
C VAL A 18 -9.27 12.22 10.45
N LEU A 19 -8.06 11.71 10.67
CA LEU A 19 -7.15 11.32 9.58
C LEU A 19 -7.75 10.19 8.74
N TYR A 20 -8.43 9.23 9.37
CA TYR A 20 -9.15 8.17 8.64
C TYR A 20 -10.29 8.72 7.80
N VAL A 21 -11.09 9.64 8.34
CA VAL A 21 -12.18 10.26 7.58
C VAL A 21 -11.63 11.03 6.38
N VAL A 22 -10.56 11.80 6.56
CA VAL A 22 -9.90 12.53 5.47
C VAL A 22 -9.31 11.56 4.43
N ALA A 23 -8.70 10.46 4.87
CA ALA A 23 -8.14 9.45 3.98
C ALA A 23 -9.21 8.75 3.14
N VAL A 24 -10.36 8.38 3.74
CA VAL A 24 -11.49 7.77 3.02
C VAL A 24 -12.07 8.77 2.01
N LEU A 25 -12.26 10.03 2.40
CA LEU A 25 -12.73 11.08 1.49
C LEU A 25 -11.74 11.31 0.33
N ALA A 26 -10.44 11.31 0.61
CA ALA A 26 -9.40 11.44 -0.40
C ALA A 26 -9.42 10.25 -1.38
N LEU A 27 -9.56 9.01 -0.90
CA LEU A 27 -9.69 7.82 -1.74
C LEU A 27 -10.94 7.88 -2.63
N LEU A 28 -12.09 8.27 -2.07
CA LEU A 28 -13.34 8.41 -2.83
C LEU A 28 -13.22 9.50 -3.90
N ALA A 29 -12.54 10.61 -3.61
CA ALA A 29 -12.28 11.68 -4.56
C ALA A 29 -11.24 11.27 -5.63
N LEU A 30 -10.30 10.37 -5.29
CA LEU A 30 -9.26 9.90 -6.20
C LEU A 30 -9.83 9.03 -7.34
N ILE A 31 -10.86 8.23 -7.06
CA ILE A 31 -11.48 7.33 -8.06
C ILE A 31 -11.93 8.07 -9.33
N PRO A 32 -12.79 9.11 -9.28
CA PRO A 32 -13.22 9.81 -10.48
C PRO A 32 -12.07 10.57 -11.18
N VAL A 33 -11.09 11.06 -10.41
CA VAL A 33 -9.88 11.69 -10.96
C VAL A 33 -9.08 10.67 -11.77
N MET A 34 -8.89 9.46 -11.24
CA MET A 34 -8.15 8.39 -11.92
C MET A 34 -8.86 7.87 -13.16
N VAL A 35 -10.20 7.80 -13.15
CA VAL A 35 -11.00 7.48 -14.35
C VAL A 35 -10.81 8.54 -15.44
N ARG A 36 -10.74 9.82 -15.08
CA ARG A 36 -10.47 10.90 -16.03
C ARG A 36 -9.04 10.86 -16.54
N LEU A 37 -8.08 10.62 -15.64
CA LEU A 37 -6.67 10.59 -15.95
C LEU A 37 -6.30 9.38 -16.82
N SER A 38 -6.95 8.23 -16.62
CA SER A 38 -6.72 7.01 -17.43
C SER A 38 -7.11 7.18 -18.90
N ALA A 39 -7.98 8.16 -19.21
CA ALA A 39 -8.33 8.50 -20.59
C ALA A 39 -7.27 9.38 -21.29
N VAL A 40 -6.27 9.90 -20.57
CA VAL A 40 -5.20 10.74 -21.12
C VAL A 40 -4.10 9.85 -21.72
N GLN A 41 -3.61 10.16 -22.92
CA GLN A 41 -2.57 9.37 -23.59
C GLN A 41 -1.26 9.27 -22.79
N ALA A 42 -0.91 10.31 -22.03
CA ALA A 42 0.28 10.36 -21.18
C ALA A 42 0.15 9.59 -19.85
N PHE A 43 -1.00 8.97 -19.57
CA PHE A 43 -1.28 8.27 -18.32
C PHE A 43 -0.24 7.21 -17.98
N GLY A 44 0.17 6.40 -18.96
CA GLY A 44 1.19 5.37 -18.77
C GLY A 44 2.53 5.95 -18.30
N SER A 45 2.98 7.04 -18.93
CA SER A 45 4.24 7.71 -18.56
C SER A 45 4.17 8.34 -17.17
N ILE A 46 3.05 9.00 -16.83
CA ILE A 46 2.83 9.58 -15.49
C ILE A 46 2.85 8.46 -14.44
N ASN A 47 2.17 7.34 -14.69
CA ASN A 47 2.17 6.23 -13.75
C ASN A 47 3.57 5.63 -13.55
N ILE A 48 4.35 5.45 -14.61
CA ILE A 48 5.73 4.96 -14.49
C ILE A 48 6.56 5.91 -13.63
N LEU A 49 6.42 7.23 -13.82
CA LEU A 49 7.11 8.24 -13.02
C LEU A 49 6.73 8.15 -11.54
N VAL A 50 5.43 8.08 -11.23
CA VAL A 50 4.94 7.98 -9.86
C VAL A 50 5.39 6.65 -9.22
N SER A 51 5.32 5.53 -9.93
CA SER A 51 5.80 4.23 -9.48
C SER A 51 7.31 4.22 -9.21
N ALA A 52 8.11 4.91 -10.04
CA ALA A 52 9.54 5.07 -9.80
C ALA A 52 9.81 5.90 -8.53
N MET A 53 9.05 6.98 -8.30
CA MET A 53 9.13 7.77 -7.06
C MET A 53 8.78 6.91 -5.83
N GLN A 54 7.72 6.12 -5.91
CA GLN A 54 7.30 5.20 -4.84
C GLN A 54 8.39 4.16 -4.53
N ALA A 55 8.95 3.50 -5.55
CA ALA A 55 10.05 2.54 -5.37
C ALA A 55 11.28 3.17 -4.70
N ASN A 56 11.67 4.38 -5.12
CA ASN A 56 12.79 5.10 -4.51
C ASN A 56 12.54 5.46 -3.05
N SER A 57 11.28 5.71 -2.67
CA SER A 57 10.92 6.00 -1.27
C SER A 57 11.10 4.79 -0.34
N ILE A 58 10.95 3.57 -0.86
CA ILE A 58 11.17 2.32 -0.11
C ILE A 58 12.67 2.06 0.06
N LEU A 59 13.49 2.35 -0.95
CA LEU A 59 14.95 2.18 -0.87
C LEU A 59 15.60 2.98 0.27
N MET A 60 14.98 4.06 0.71
CA MET A 60 15.43 4.83 1.85
C MET A 60 15.29 4.09 3.19
N GLN A 61 14.44 3.07 3.25
CA GLN A 61 14.26 2.23 4.44
C GLN A 61 15.38 1.19 4.62
N LEU A 62 16.17 0.93 3.57
CA LEU A 62 17.33 0.06 3.66
C LEU A 62 18.39 0.72 4.54
N ASP A 63 19.00 -0.08 5.43
CA ASP A 63 20.02 0.36 6.40
C ASP A 63 21.39 0.62 5.73
N ILE A 64 21.38 1.53 4.75
CA ILE A 64 22.55 2.01 4.02
C ILE A 64 22.86 3.41 4.55
N THR A 65 24.13 3.71 4.75
CA THR A 65 24.64 5.03 5.19
C THR A 65 24.54 6.07 4.07
N TRP A 66 23.30 6.40 3.68
CA TRP A 66 23.03 7.38 2.62
C TRP A 66 23.53 8.78 3.00
N PRO A 67 24.20 9.51 2.06
CA PRO A 67 24.54 10.91 2.24
C PRO A 67 23.29 11.76 2.53
N ARG A 68 23.43 12.81 3.37
CA ARG A 68 22.31 13.67 3.79
C ARG A 68 21.53 14.30 2.62
N ILE A 69 22.22 14.58 1.50
CA ILE A 69 21.59 15.15 0.29
C ILE A 69 20.64 14.15 -0.39
N VAL A 70 21.02 12.86 -0.43
CA VAL A 70 20.22 11.80 -1.06
C VAL A 70 18.97 11.52 -0.22
N LYS A 71 19.10 11.51 1.11
CA LYS A 71 17.95 11.34 2.02
C LYS A 71 16.90 12.43 1.84
N ARG A 72 17.32 13.69 1.68
CA ARG A 72 16.39 14.82 1.43
C ARG A 72 15.73 14.73 0.05
N PHE A 73 16.45 14.26 -0.96
CA PHE A 73 15.88 14.09 -2.30
C PHE A 73 14.82 12.97 -2.31
N PHE A 74 15.11 11.81 -1.71
CA PHE A 74 14.15 10.71 -1.62
C PHE A 74 12.98 10.96 -0.67
N SER A 75 13.14 11.80 0.36
CA SER A 75 12.01 12.20 1.22
C SER A 75 10.95 13.00 0.45
N LEU A 76 11.31 13.70 -0.63
CA LEU A 76 10.33 14.37 -1.50
C LEU A 76 9.44 13.37 -2.23
N PHE A 77 9.98 12.20 -2.59
CA PHE A 77 9.24 11.14 -3.28
C PHE A 77 8.31 10.37 -2.36
N ALA A 78 8.54 10.40 -1.05
CA ALA A 78 7.68 9.75 -0.06
C ALA A 78 6.25 10.31 -0.06
N VAL A 79 6.01 11.52 -0.57
CA VAL A 79 4.65 12.11 -0.70
C VAL A 79 3.77 11.35 -1.69
N PHE A 80 4.38 10.73 -2.70
CA PHE A 80 3.67 9.94 -3.71
C PHE A 80 3.46 8.48 -3.29
N ALA A 81 4.06 8.06 -2.18
CA ALA A 81 3.88 6.74 -1.61
C ALA A 81 2.74 6.77 -0.58
N ILE A 82 1.74 5.91 -0.78
CA ILE A 82 0.69 5.71 0.22
C ILE A 82 1.29 4.82 1.32
N LYS A 83 1.73 5.46 2.40
CA LYS A 83 2.28 4.77 3.57
C LYS A 83 1.18 4.46 4.58
N PHE A 84 1.08 3.20 4.98
CA PHE A 84 0.08 2.75 5.96
C PHE A 84 0.35 3.31 7.36
N ASP A 85 1.61 3.61 7.69
CA ASP A 85 2.03 4.18 8.99
C ASP A 85 1.49 5.57 9.28
N VAL A 86 1.13 6.34 8.24
CA VAL A 86 0.52 7.66 8.41
C VAL A 86 -0.86 7.55 9.07
N MET A 87 -1.54 6.41 8.91
CA MET A 87 -2.86 6.21 9.51
C MET A 87 -2.79 5.73 10.97
N SER A 88 -1.66 5.15 11.39
CA SER A 88 -1.39 4.69 12.77
C SER A 88 -2.55 3.88 13.40
N PRO A 89 -2.88 2.68 12.87
CA PRO A 89 -4.00 1.83 13.33
C PRO A 89 -3.98 1.48 14.82
N GLU A 90 -2.80 1.39 15.42
CA GLU A 90 -2.56 1.23 16.85
C GLU A 90 -3.15 2.35 17.73
N CYS A 91 -3.53 3.50 17.15
CA CYS A 91 -4.18 4.58 17.88
C CYS A 91 -5.72 4.47 17.90
N VAL A 92 -6.31 3.62 17.07
CA VAL A 92 -7.77 3.42 17.00
C VAL A 92 -8.16 2.04 17.54
N ALA A 93 -7.34 1.01 17.27
CA ALA A 93 -7.53 -0.34 17.79
C ALA A 93 -6.51 -0.61 18.91
N GLN A 94 -7.01 -0.77 20.13
CA GLN A 94 -6.20 -0.83 21.36
C GLN A 94 -5.31 -2.07 21.49
N ASP A 95 -5.53 -3.11 20.67
CA ASP A 95 -4.78 -4.39 20.65
C ASP A 95 -4.11 -4.67 19.28
N TRP A 96 -3.79 -3.63 18.50
CA TRP A 96 -3.20 -3.81 17.18
C TRP A 96 -1.69 -4.11 17.26
N HIS A 97 -1.32 -5.39 17.19
CA HIS A 97 0.08 -5.82 17.05
C HIS A 97 0.61 -5.55 15.64
N TYR A 98 1.94 -5.37 15.49
CA TYR A 98 2.58 -5.18 14.18
C TYR A 98 2.33 -6.37 13.25
N LEU A 99 2.31 -7.60 13.79
CA LEU A 99 2.01 -8.80 13.01
C LEU A 99 0.62 -8.73 12.33
N ASN A 100 -0.37 -8.09 12.96
CA ASN A 100 -1.69 -7.92 12.37
C ASN A 100 -1.67 -6.92 11.20
N LYS A 101 -0.83 -5.88 11.27
CA LYS A 101 -0.58 -4.96 10.14
C LYS A 101 0.04 -5.73 8.96
N LEU A 102 1.07 -6.53 9.22
CA LEU A 102 1.73 -7.34 8.20
C LEU A 102 0.74 -8.30 7.51
N ILE A 103 0.02 -9.11 8.29
CA ILE A 103 -0.97 -10.06 7.77
C ILE A 103 -2.09 -9.33 7.00
N ALA A 104 -2.59 -8.21 7.51
CA ALA A 104 -3.67 -7.46 6.84
C ALA A 104 -3.24 -6.92 5.47
N VAL A 105 -2.00 -6.43 5.36
CA VAL A 105 -1.45 -5.89 4.10
C VAL A 105 -1.11 -7.03 3.13
N ASP A 106 -0.54 -8.14 3.60
CA ASP A 106 -0.19 -9.29 2.76
C ASP A 106 -1.42 -10.07 2.25
N MET A 107 -2.52 -10.05 2.99
CA MET A 107 -3.79 -10.66 2.57
C MET A 107 -4.53 -9.82 1.53
N LEU A 108 -4.22 -8.52 1.40
CA LEU A 108 -4.87 -7.63 0.43
C LEU A 108 -4.79 -8.14 -1.03
N PRO A 109 -3.62 -8.51 -1.59
CA PRO A 109 -3.55 -9.04 -2.95
C PRO A 109 -4.27 -10.39 -3.11
N LEU A 110 -4.27 -11.24 -2.06
CA LEU A 110 -4.96 -12.53 -2.06
C LEU A 110 -6.47 -12.39 -2.25
N PHE A 111 -7.08 -11.29 -1.79
CA PHE A 111 -8.49 -11.00 -2.03
C PHE A 111 -8.71 -10.15 -3.29
N ALA A 112 -7.84 -9.17 -3.56
CA ALA A 112 -8.02 -8.25 -4.68
C ALA A 112 -7.89 -8.94 -6.06
N LEU A 113 -6.90 -9.83 -6.22
CA LEU A 113 -6.65 -10.55 -7.47
C LEU A 113 -7.82 -11.46 -7.91
N PRO A 114 -8.36 -12.36 -7.07
CA PRO A 114 -9.49 -13.18 -7.48
C PRO A 114 -10.75 -12.36 -7.72
N LEU A 115 -11.00 -11.29 -6.95
CA LEU A 115 -12.12 -10.38 -7.22
C LEU A 115 -11.99 -9.71 -8.59
N MET A 116 -10.79 -9.25 -8.94
CA MET A 116 -10.51 -8.69 -10.26
C MET A 116 -10.64 -9.73 -11.38
N ALA A 117 -10.20 -10.96 -11.15
CA ALA A 117 -10.34 -12.05 -12.11
C ALA A 117 -11.81 -12.41 -12.35
N LEU A 118 -12.61 -12.52 -11.30
CA LEU A 118 -14.06 -12.71 -11.38
C LEU A 118 -14.73 -11.57 -12.14
N TYR A 119 -14.37 -10.33 -11.80
CA TYR A 119 -14.87 -9.14 -12.47
C TYR A 119 -14.61 -9.16 -13.99
N VAL A 120 -13.39 -9.48 -14.42
CA VAL A 120 -13.05 -9.61 -15.85
C VAL A 120 -13.80 -10.78 -16.48
N TYR A 121 -13.86 -11.92 -15.81
CA TYR A 121 -14.59 -13.11 -16.27
C TYR A 121 -16.06 -12.79 -16.54
N PHE A 122 -16.77 -12.17 -15.58
CA PHE A 122 -18.16 -11.76 -15.75
C PHE A 122 -18.32 -10.74 -16.88
N GLY A 123 -17.41 -9.77 -17.01
CA GLY A 123 -17.42 -8.80 -18.11
C GLY A 123 -17.31 -9.47 -19.49
N ILE A 124 -16.50 -10.51 -19.63
CA ILE A 124 -16.36 -11.28 -20.88
C ILE A 124 -17.63 -12.12 -21.14
N GLN A 125 -18.13 -12.83 -20.13
CA GLN A 125 -19.33 -13.67 -20.29
C GLN A 125 -20.55 -12.85 -20.74
N LEU A 126 -20.73 -11.63 -20.19
CA LEU A 126 -21.79 -10.71 -20.60
C LEU A 126 -21.69 -10.23 -22.06
N ARG A 127 -20.50 -10.31 -22.69
CA ARG A 127 -20.29 -9.98 -24.12
C ARG A 127 -20.51 -11.17 -25.05
N VAL A 128 -20.15 -12.38 -24.60
CA VAL A 128 -20.10 -13.58 -25.46
C VAL A 128 -21.43 -14.34 -25.49
N ILE A 129 -22.20 -14.32 -24.39
CA ILE A 129 -23.48 -15.06 -24.33
C ILE A 129 -24.50 -14.43 -25.29
N PRO A 130 -25.14 -15.23 -26.18
CA PRO A 130 -26.17 -14.73 -27.07
C PRO A 130 -27.45 -14.40 -26.29
N VAL A 131 -27.59 -13.13 -25.90
CA VAL A 131 -28.77 -12.57 -25.24
C VAL A 131 -29.69 -11.85 -26.24
N SER A 132 -30.95 -11.68 -25.85
CA SER A 132 -31.95 -10.94 -26.62
C SER A 132 -31.48 -9.52 -26.96
N PRO A 133 -31.92 -8.92 -28.08
CA PRO A 133 -31.40 -7.62 -28.55
C PRO A 133 -31.62 -6.47 -27.54
N ARG A 134 -32.70 -6.54 -26.74
CA ARG A 134 -32.97 -5.57 -25.66
C ARG A 134 -31.99 -5.70 -24.49
N VAL A 135 -31.64 -6.93 -24.12
CA VAL A 135 -30.68 -7.22 -23.05
C VAL A 135 -29.25 -6.96 -23.52
N ARG A 136 -28.95 -7.17 -24.80
CA ARG A 136 -27.65 -6.83 -25.42
C ARG A 136 -27.33 -5.35 -25.31
N SER A 137 -28.30 -4.45 -25.53
CA SER A 137 -28.08 -3.02 -25.37
C SER A 137 -27.71 -2.64 -23.93
N ILE A 138 -28.35 -3.27 -22.94
CA ILE A 138 -28.07 -3.03 -21.52
C ILE A 138 -26.70 -3.61 -21.15
N SER A 139 -26.36 -4.80 -21.64
CA SER A 139 -25.08 -5.43 -21.35
C SER A 139 -23.90 -4.61 -21.88
N HIS A 140 -23.99 -4.03 -23.08
CA HIS A 140 -22.95 -3.13 -23.59
C HIS A 140 -22.73 -1.90 -22.68
N VAL A 141 -23.81 -1.22 -22.27
CA VAL A 141 -23.71 -0.04 -21.39
C VAL A 141 -23.08 -0.40 -20.04
N VAL A 142 -23.49 -1.53 -19.45
CA VAL A 142 -22.95 -2.02 -18.17
C VAL A 142 -21.47 -2.36 -18.32
N VAL A 143 -21.11 -3.12 -19.35
CA VAL A 143 -19.74 -3.56 -19.62
C VAL A 143 -18.81 -2.39 -19.93
N ASP A 144 -19.26 -1.36 -20.66
CA ASP A 144 -18.46 -0.17 -20.96
C ASP A 144 -18.27 0.71 -19.72
N SER A 145 -19.31 0.79 -18.87
CA SER A 145 -19.22 1.44 -17.56
C SER A 145 -18.23 0.73 -16.65
N LEU A 146 -18.28 -0.60 -16.60
CA LEU A 146 -17.32 -1.42 -15.86
C LEU A 146 -15.91 -1.22 -16.43
N ALA A 147 -15.71 -1.35 -17.74
CA ALA A 147 -14.41 -1.19 -18.39
C ALA A 147 -13.69 0.13 -18.01
N SER A 148 -14.46 1.22 -17.81
CA SER A 148 -13.93 2.52 -17.36
C SER A 148 -13.23 2.49 -15.99
N TYR A 149 -13.60 1.55 -15.11
CA TYR A 149 -12.99 1.37 -13.79
C TYR A 149 -11.84 0.36 -13.76
N SER A 150 -11.57 -0.35 -14.85
CA SER A 150 -10.50 -1.36 -14.88
C SER A 150 -9.10 -0.74 -14.67
N ALA A 151 -8.75 0.31 -15.41
CA ALA A 151 -7.48 1.01 -15.30
C ALA A 151 -7.19 1.57 -13.88
N PRO A 152 -8.11 2.31 -13.22
CA PRO A 152 -7.87 2.77 -11.86
C PRO A 152 -7.79 1.62 -10.84
N LEU A 153 -8.51 0.51 -11.04
CA LEU A 153 -8.38 -0.68 -10.18
C LEU A 153 -6.98 -1.30 -10.28
N PHE A 154 -6.45 -1.46 -11.50
CA PHE A 154 -5.08 -1.94 -11.71
C PHE A 154 -4.03 -1.00 -11.10
N LEU A 155 -4.26 0.32 -11.20
CA LEU A 155 -3.39 1.30 -10.54
C LEU A 155 -3.39 1.14 -9.02
N LEU A 156 -4.58 1.10 -8.40
CA LEU A 156 -4.71 0.95 -6.96
C LEU A 156 -4.04 -0.36 -6.48
N LEU A 157 -4.17 -1.44 -7.24
CA LEU A 157 -3.45 -2.69 -6.96
C LEU A 157 -1.93 -2.51 -7.06
N SER A 158 -1.44 -1.83 -8.10
CA SER A 158 -0.01 -1.56 -8.27
C SER A 158 0.57 -0.68 -7.17
N TRP A 159 -0.19 0.32 -6.71
CA TRP A 159 0.21 1.18 -5.60
C TRP A 159 0.14 0.45 -4.26
N GLY A 160 -0.89 -0.39 -4.06
CA GLY A 160 -1.00 -1.26 -2.90
C GLY A 160 0.15 -2.25 -2.78
N TYR A 161 0.72 -2.71 -3.91
CA TYR A 161 1.92 -3.54 -3.89
C TYR A 161 3.15 -2.80 -3.34
N TYR A 162 3.31 -1.51 -3.64
CA TYR A 162 4.39 -0.71 -3.03
C TYR A 162 4.20 -0.57 -1.51
N THR A 163 2.96 -0.39 -1.04
CA THR A 163 2.66 -0.40 0.40
C THR A 163 3.00 -1.76 1.03
N LEU A 164 2.73 -2.87 0.33
CA LEU A 164 3.11 -4.21 0.79
C LEU A 164 4.63 -4.36 0.90
N MET A 165 5.37 -3.92 -0.11
CA MET A 165 6.84 -3.94 -0.08
C MET A 165 7.40 -3.08 1.05
N ASP A 166 6.81 -1.91 1.30
CA ASP A 166 7.19 -1.00 2.39
C ASP A 166 7.12 -1.72 3.75
N VAL A 167 5.98 -2.34 4.07
CA VAL A 167 5.75 -3.05 5.35
C VAL A 167 6.65 -4.28 5.49
N ASN A 168 6.88 -5.02 4.39
CA ASN A 168 7.75 -6.19 4.40
C ASN A 168 9.22 -5.83 4.60
N VAL A 169 9.70 -4.70 4.05
CA VAL A 169 11.08 -4.23 4.26
C VAL A 169 11.25 -3.68 5.68
N GLU A 170 10.25 -2.97 6.22
CA GLU A 170 10.27 -2.41 7.57
C GLU A 170 10.50 -3.49 8.64
N TYR A 171 9.95 -4.69 8.44
CA TYR A 171 10.10 -5.84 9.34
C TYR A 171 11.56 -6.24 9.59
N PHE A 172 12.46 -6.06 8.60
CA PHE A 172 13.86 -6.48 8.71
C PHE A 172 14.77 -5.47 9.41
N ASN A 173 14.27 -4.27 9.73
CA ASN A 173 15.09 -3.24 10.35
C ASN A 173 15.29 -3.51 11.85
N CYS A 174 16.55 -3.57 12.28
CA CYS A 174 16.94 -3.83 13.67
C CYS A 174 17.73 -2.66 14.23
N PHE A 175 17.59 -2.39 15.54
CA PHE A 175 18.42 -1.40 16.22
C PHE A 175 19.11 -2.00 17.46
N PRO A 176 20.38 -1.61 17.72
CA PRO A 176 21.09 -2.09 18.90
C PRO A 176 20.62 -1.38 20.17
N ASN A 177 20.35 -2.15 21.22
CA ASN A 177 20.07 -1.65 22.57
C ASN A 177 20.74 -2.56 23.61
N LYS A 178 21.68 -2.00 24.39
CA LYS A 178 22.40 -2.70 25.47
C LYS A 178 23.00 -4.07 25.06
N GLY A 179 23.57 -4.16 23.85
CA GLY A 179 24.24 -5.37 23.35
C GLY A 179 23.31 -6.42 22.75
N ARG A 180 21.99 -6.17 22.70
CA ARG A 180 21.01 -6.98 21.95
C ARG A 180 20.43 -6.16 20.81
N TYR A 181 20.00 -6.83 19.74
CA TYR A 181 19.31 -6.19 18.64
C TYR A 181 17.81 -6.37 18.84
N PHE A 182 17.03 -5.31 18.65
CA PHE A 182 15.56 -5.36 18.73
C PHE A 182 14.96 -4.92 17.40
N MET A 183 13.78 -5.45 17.07
CA MET A 183 13.07 -5.03 15.87
C MET A 183 12.69 -3.55 15.99
N ALA A 184 13.01 -2.77 14.95
CA ALA A 184 12.69 -1.35 14.90
C ALA A 184 11.17 -1.12 14.95
N VAL A 185 10.40 -1.98 14.30
CA VAL A 185 8.94 -1.90 14.25
C VAL A 185 8.25 -2.28 15.55
N GLU A 186 8.78 -3.28 16.26
CA GLU A 186 8.21 -3.79 17.50
C GLU A 186 9.33 -4.06 18.53
N PRO A 187 9.67 -3.08 19.39
CA PRO A 187 10.79 -3.17 20.32
C PRO A 187 10.63 -4.21 21.44
N SER A 188 9.44 -4.80 21.59
CA SER A 188 9.18 -5.91 22.51
C SER A 188 9.79 -7.23 22.04
N ILE A 189 10.20 -7.33 20.77
CA ILE A 189 10.75 -8.53 20.18
C ILE A 189 12.23 -8.28 19.81
N GLU A 190 13.09 -9.20 20.24
CA GLU A 190 14.51 -9.19 19.88
C GLU A 190 14.67 -9.59 18.41
N CYS A 191 15.51 -8.86 17.67
CA CYS A 191 16.05 -9.32 16.39
C CYS A 191 16.98 -10.53 16.64
N TRP A 192 17.41 -11.20 15.55
CA TRP A 192 18.28 -12.38 15.62
C TRP A 192 19.38 -12.26 16.69
N ALA A 193 19.55 -13.30 17.51
CA ALA A 193 20.70 -13.42 18.40
C ALA A 193 21.94 -13.73 17.55
N TYR A 194 22.72 -12.71 17.21
CA TYR A 194 23.98 -12.90 16.49
C TYR A 194 25.01 -13.52 17.47
N GLY A 195 25.03 -14.85 17.54
CA GLY A 195 25.89 -15.60 18.46
C GLY A 195 25.67 -17.12 18.49
N ASP A 196 24.48 -17.63 18.14
CA ASP A 196 24.14 -19.03 18.41
C ASP A 196 24.13 -19.95 17.17
N GLY A 197 24.62 -19.50 16.01
CA GLY A 197 24.89 -20.38 14.87
C GLY A 197 23.70 -21.21 14.34
N ALA A 198 22.46 -20.85 14.68
CA ALA A 198 21.26 -21.60 14.30
C ALA A 198 20.58 -20.97 13.09
N TRP A 199 21.11 -21.22 11.90
CA TRP A 199 20.25 -21.51 10.76
C TRP A 199 19.90 -23.01 10.87
N ASN A 200 18.61 -23.35 10.95
CA ASN A 200 18.03 -24.68 11.25
C ASN A 200 18.08 -25.14 12.71
N ARG A 201 16.92 -25.09 13.37
CA ARG A 201 16.10 -26.30 13.60
C ARG A 201 14.63 -26.00 13.35
#